data_AF-A0A7C4XEN5-F1
#
_entry.id   AF-A0A7C4XEN5-F1
#
_cell.length_a   1.000
_cell.length_b   1.000
_cell.length_c   1.000
_cell.angle_alpha   90.00
_cell.angle_beta   90.00
_cell.angle_gamma   90.00
#
_symmetry.space_group_name_H-M   'P 1'
#
loop_
_entity.id
_entity.type
_entity.pdbx_description
1 polymer ?
#
loop_
_entity_poly.entity_id
_entity_poly.type
_entity_poly.pdbx_seq_one_letter_code
_entity_poly.pdbx_strand_id
1 'polypeptide(L)'
;MPVEAITAPYGRFLEGLSRMHGCCIEEEGRRVSLAFEPGFLESPDRHDLPCLRLAFRKVGDRAILESFVVCDGREERRIDLAAAHDALQAWMDAVSD
;
A
#
# COMPACT_ATOMS: atom_id res chain seq x y z
N MET A 1 -11.88 -12.86 18.50
CA MET A 1 -12.03 -11.40 18.34
C MET A 1 -11.85 -11.09 16.86
N PRO A 2 -12.66 -10.20 16.24
CA PRO A 2 -12.32 -9.69 14.92
C PRO A 2 -10.98 -8.95 15.03
N VAL A 3 -10.09 -9.15 14.07
CA VAL A 3 -8.82 -8.41 13.99
C VAL A 3 -9.16 -6.95 13.68
N GLU A 4 -8.52 -6.02 14.38
CA GLU A 4 -8.70 -4.59 14.14
C GLU A 4 -8.28 -4.23 12.70
N ALA A 5 -8.92 -3.21 12.14
CA ALA A 5 -8.61 -2.78 10.78
C ALA A 5 -7.29 -2.00 10.77
N ILE A 6 -6.40 -2.34 9.85
CA ILE A 6 -5.15 -1.61 9.64
C ILE A 6 -5.48 -0.27 8.98
N THR A 7 -5.20 0.85 9.67
CA THR A 7 -5.77 2.15 9.31
C THR A 7 -4.92 3.36 9.72
N ALA A 8 -5.02 4.45 8.98
CA ALA A 8 -4.39 5.73 9.30
C ALA A 8 -5.21 6.95 8.82
N PRO A 9 -4.96 8.18 9.32
CA PRO A 9 -5.62 9.39 8.84
C PRO A 9 -5.36 9.62 7.34
N TYR A 10 -6.41 9.65 6.52
CA TYR A 10 -6.32 9.65 5.05
C TYR A 10 -5.46 10.81 4.52
N GLY A 11 -5.68 12.03 5.04
CA GLY A 11 -4.95 13.22 4.58
C GLY A 11 -3.46 13.14 4.83
N ARG A 12 -3.06 12.78 6.07
CA ARG A 12 -1.65 12.64 6.43
C ARG A 12 -1.00 11.45 5.73
N PHE A 13 -1.73 10.35 5.63
CA PHE A 13 -1.27 9.16 4.92
C PHE A 13 -0.94 9.47 3.45
N LEU A 14 -1.84 10.12 2.71
CA LEU A 14 -1.56 10.52 1.33
C LEU A 14 -0.40 11.50 1.21
N GLU A 15 -0.31 12.47 2.12
CA GLU A 15 0.80 13.41 2.15
C GLU A 15 2.13 12.68 2.36
N GLY A 16 2.18 11.73 3.30
CA GLY A 16 3.33 10.87 3.53
C GLY A 16 3.68 10.00 2.33
N LEU A 17 2.68 9.38 1.70
CA LEU A 17 2.87 8.61 0.47
C LEU A 17 3.50 9.45 -0.65
N SER A 18 3.01 10.68 -0.85
CA SER A 18 3.52 11.57 -1.91
C SER A 18 5.00 11.96 -1.74
N ARG A 19 5.55 11.80 -0.54
CA ARG A 19 6.95 12.10 -0.21
C ARG A 19 7.87 10.88 -0.37
N MET A 20 7.31 9.67 -0.52
CA MET A 20 8.10 8.48 -0.76
C MET A 20 8.57 8.41 -2.22
N HIS A 21 9.82 7.98 -2.41
CA HIS A 21 10.37 7.77 -3.74
C HIS A 21 10.10 6.33 -4.19
N GLY A 22 9.96 6.12 -5.50
CA GLY A 22 9.75 4.77 -6.06
C GLY A 22 8.36 4.20 -5.81
N CYS A 23 7.38 5.04 -5.50
CA CYS A 23 5.98 4.65 -5.44
C CYS A 23 5.14 5.32 -6.53
N CYS A 24 4.21 4.57 -7.10
CA CYS A 24 3.12 5.07 -7.93
C CYS A 24 1.83 5.06 -7.11
N ILE A 25 1.11 6.18 -7.10
CA ILE A 25 -0.14 6.35 -6.36
C ILE A 25 -1.25 6.65 -7.38
N GLU A 26 -2.31 5.85 -7.35
CA GLU A 26 -3.50 6.05 -8.18
C GLU A 26 -4.73 6.19 -7.27
N GLU A 27 -5.43 7.32 -7.40
CA GLU A 27 -6.67 7.58 -6.68
C GLU A 27 -7.86 7.45 -7.62
N GLU A 28 -8.79 6.55 -7.29
CA GLU A 28 -10.05 6.36 -8.01
C GLU A 28 -11.23 6.41 -7.03
N GLY A 29 -11.89 7.57 -6.96
CA GLY A 29 -13.05 7.80 -6.09
C GLY A 29 -12.72 7.65 -4.60
N ARG A 30 -13.05 6.49 -4.01
CA ARG A 30 -12.74 6.16 -2.60
C ARG A 30 -11.65 5.11 -2.46
N ARG A 31 -11.01 4.70 -3.55
CA ARG A 31 -9.97 3.69 -3.55
C ARG A 31 -8.63 4.36 -3.88
N VAL A 32 -7.61 3.96 -3.14
CA VAL A 32 -6.22 4.35 -3.41
C VAL A 32 -5.44 3.08 -3.68
N SER A 33 -4.78 3.03 -4.83
CA SER A 33 -3.85 1.97 -5.20
C SER A 33 -2.44 2.51 -5.08
N LEU A 34 -1.56 1.72 -4.46
CA LEU A 34 -0.16 2.06 -4.26
C LEU A 34 0.68 0.91 -4.82
N ALA A 35 1.59 1.24 -5.72
CA ALA A 35 2.62 0.31 -6.18
C ALA A 35 4.00 0.81 -5.73
N PHE A 36 4.76 0.00 -5.01
CA PHE A 36 6.19 0.23 -4.79
C PHE A 36 6.97 -0.53 -5.84
N GLU A 37 7.69 0.19 -6.68
CA GLU A 37 8.45 -0.35 -7.80
C GLU A 37 9.88 0.16 -7.71
N PRO A 38 10.78 -0.54 -7.00
CA PRO A 38 12.17 -0.13 -6.84
C PRO A 38 12.92 0.06 -8.17
N GLY A 39 12.47 -0.58 -9.25
CA GLY A 39 13.06 -0.51 -10.60
C GLY A 39 12.31 0.37 -11.62
N PHE A 40 11.27 1.11 -11.21
CA PHE A 40 10.39 1.83 -12.16
C PHE A 40 11.10 2.89 -13.00
N LEU A 41 12.24 3.40 -12.53
CA LEU A 41 12.97 4.46 -13.24
C LEU A 41 13.72 3.96 -14.49
N GLU A 42 13.88 2.64 -14.68
CA GLU A 42 14.78 2.12 -15.73
C GLU A 42 14.22 0.97 -16.60
N SER A 43 13.03 0.40 -16.30
CA SER A 43 12.52 -0.75 -17.07
C SER A 43 11.44 -0.39 -18.10
N PRO A 44 11.53 -0.90 -19.35
CA PRO A 44 10.51 -0.73 -20.38
C PRO A 44 9.24 -1.58 -20.14
N ASP A 45 9.31 -2.65 -19.35
CA ASP A 45 8.17 -3.53 -19.06
C ASP A 45 7.82 -3.52 -17.56
N ARG A 46 6.67 -2.90 -17.25
CA ARG A 46 6.17 -2.66 -15.89
C ARG A 46 5.65 -3.92 -15.18
N HIS A 47 5.44 -5.01 -15.90
CA HIS A 47 4.77 -6.21 -15.37
C HIS A 47 5.72 -7.28 -14.82
N ASP A 48 7.03 -7.20 -15.13
CA ASP A 48 8.03 -8.21 -14.75
C ASP A 48 8.90 -7.78 -13.56
N LEU A 49 8.68 -6.58 -13.02
CA LEU A 49 9.46 -6.08 -11.89
C LEU A 49 8.87 -6.56 -10.57
N PRO A 50 9.71 -7.04 -9.63
CA PRO A 50 9.30 -7.25 -8.26
C PRO A 50 8.70 -5.95 -7.69
N CYS A 51 7.45 -6.01 -7.25
CA CYS A 51 6.73 -4.84 -6.75
C CYS A 51 5.80 -5.20 -5.59
N LEU A 52 5.49 -4.21 -4.76
CA LEU A 52 4.46 -4.34 -3.72
C LEU A 52 3.23 -3.60 -4.20
N ARG A 53 2.07 -4.25 -4.20
CA ARG A 53 0.79 -3.62 -4.55
C ARG A 53 -0.12 -3.59 -3.33
N LEU A 54 -0.48 -2.39 -2.91
CA LEU A 54 -1.38 -2.15 -1.80
C LEU A 54 -2.64 -1.46 -2.31
N ALA A 55 -3.79 -1.82 -1.75
CA ALA A 55 -5.03 -1.10 -2.02
C ALA A 55 -5.69 -0.71 -0.72
N PHE A 56 -6.13 0.55 -0.69
CA PHE A 56 -6.76 1.17 0.45
C PHE A 56 -8.16 1.65 0.09
N ARG A 57 -9.06 1.60 1.05
CA ARG A 57 -10.38 2.23 0.97
C ARG A 57 -10.44 3.41 1.91
N LYS A 58 -10.90 4.55 1.39
CA LYS A 58 -11.26 5.70 2.19
C LYS A 58 -12.61 5.48 2.86
N VAL A 59 -12.62 5.53 4.19
CA VAL A 59 -13.83 5.49 5.02
C VAL A 59 -13.79 6.67 5.98
N GLY A 60 -14.62 7.67 5.75
CA GLY A 60 -14.57 8.93 6.49
C GLY A 60 -13.23 9.64 6.29
N ASP A 61 -12.53 9.90 7.40
CA ASP A 61 -11.20 10.52 7.46
C ASP A 61 -10.06 9.48 7.52
N ARG A 62 -10.36 8.19 7.33
CA ARG A 62 -9.39 7.10 7.43
C ARG A 62 -9.12 6.41 6.09
N ALA A 63 -7.87 6.00 5.89
CA ALA A 63 -7.48 5.03 4.88
C ALA A 63 -7.40 3.64 5.54
N ILE A 64 -8.13 2.66 5.01
CA ILE A 64 -8.14 1.27 5.50
C ILE A 64 -7.44 0.38 4.49
N LEU A 65 -6.45 -0.40 4.91
CA LEU A 65 -5.77 -1.37 4.05
C LEU A 65 -6.69 -2.57 3.75
N GLU A 66 -6.93 -2.85 2.46
CA GLU A 66 -7.80 -3.95 2.01
C GLU A 66 -7.04 -5.09 1.34
N SER A 67 -5.89 -4.80 0.77
CA SER A 67 -5.04 -5.80 0.13
C SER A 67 -3.59 -5.40 0.17
N PHE A 68 -2.74 -6.37 0.43
CA PHE A 68 -1.30 -6.28 0.25
C PHE A 68 -0.88 -7.48 -0.59
N VAL A 69 -0.23 -7.22 -1.73
CA VAL A 69 0.31 -8.24 -2.63
C VAL A 69 1.81 -7.99 -2.82
N VAL A 70 2.61 -9.04 -2.69
CA VAL A 70 4.00 -9.06 -3.11
C VAL A 70 4.05 -9.74 -4.48
N CYS A 71 4.52 -9.01 -5.49
CA CYS A 71 4.84 -9.56 -6.79
C CYS A 71 6.36 -9.73 -6.85
N ASP A 72 6.86 -10.92 -7.17
CA ASP A 72 8.31 -11.19 -7.30
C ASP A 72 8.77 -11.24 -8.77
N GLY A 73 7.94 -10.72 -9.68
CA GLY A 73 8.16 -10.75 -11.13
C GLY A 73 7.72 -12.05 -11.81
N ARG A 74 7.27 -13.06 -11.04
CA ARG A 74 6.74 -14.33 -11.59
C ARG A 74 5.42 -14.74 -10.95
N GLU A 75 5.28 -14.53 -9.65
CA GLU A 75 4.09 -14.88 -8.90
C GLU A 75 3.60 -13.68 -8.08
N GLU A 76 2.28 -13.62 -7.92
CA GLU A 76 1.62 -12.70 -7.01
C GLU A 76 1.23 -13.43 -5.73
N ARG A 77 1.77 -12.99 -4.59
CA ARG A 77 1.45 -13.52 -3.28
C ARG A 77 0.68 -12.51 -2.47
N ARG A 78 -0.58 -12.82 -2.16
CA ARG A 78 -1.38 -12.02 -1.24
C ARG A 78 -0.92 -12.27 0.19
N ILE A 79 -0.66 -11.20 0.92
CA ILE A 79 -0.28 -11.25 2.34
C ILE A 79 -1.54 -11.37 3.20
N ASP A 80 -1.47 -12.24 4.20
CA ASP A 80 -2.48 -12.33 5.25
C ASP A 80 -2.38 -11.12 6.16
N LEU A 81 -3.36 -10.22 6.05
CA LEU A 81 -3.40 -8.97 6.82
C LEU A 81 -3.56 -9.22 8.32
N ALA A 82 -4.20 -10.32 8.73
CA ALA A 82 -4.32 -10.65 10.15
C ALA A 82 -2.99 -11.12 10.72
N ALA A 83 -2.27 -11.96 9.98
CA ALA A 83 -0.95 -12.45 10.40
C ALA A 83 0.11 -11.34 10.41
N ALA A 84 0.00 -10.35 9.52
CA ALA A 84 0.93 -9.24 9.39
C ALA A 84 0.47 -7.93 10.05
N HIS A 85 -0.62 -7.97 10.83
CA HIS A 85 -1.32 -6.79 11.33
C HIS A 85 -0.38 -5.75 11.96
N ASP A 86 0.39 -6.15 12.97
CA ASP A 86 1.21 -5.21 13.76
C ASP A 86 2.30 -4.54 12.91
N ALA A 87 2.91 -5.28 12.00
CA ALA A 87 3.93 -4.75 11.10
C ALA A 87 3.33 -3.76 10.09
N LEU A 88 2.15 -4.08 9.55
CA LEU A 88 1.47 -3.23 8.58
C LEU A 88 0.88 -1.98 9.23
N GLN A 89 0.36 -2.09 10.46
CA GLN A 89 -0.13 -0.94 11.23
C GLN A 89 1.03 0.00 11.56
N ALA A 90 2.14 -0.52 12.07
CA ALA A 90 3.33 0.28 12.36
C ALA A 90 3.88 1.01 11.11
N TRP A 91 3.85 0.36 9.95
CA TRP A 91 4.22 1.01 8.69
C TRP A 91 3.24 2.12 8.31
N MET A 92 1.92 1.91 8.43
CA MET A 92 0.92 2.94 8.15
C MET A 92 1.05 4.14 9.08
N ASP A 93 1.34 3.91 10.36
CA ASP A 93 1.59 4.95 11.34
C ASP A 93 2.83 5.77 10.98
N ALA A 94 3.95 5.10 10.65
CA ALA A 94 5.19 5.76 10.27
C ALA A 94 5.08 6.61 8.98
N VAL A 95 4.22 6.21 8.03
CA VAL A 95 3.93 6.99 6.83
C VAL A 95 3.03 8.19 7.14
N SER A 96 2.23 8.13 8.20
CA SER A 96 1.18 9.11 8.50
C SER A 96 1.55 10.09 9.63
N ASP A 97 2.74 9.96 10.21
CA ASP A 97 3.32 10.86 11.21
C ASP A 97 3.84 12.16 10.58
#